data_AF-A0A7S2F4C4-F1
#
_entry.id   AF-A0A7S2F4C4-F1
#
_cell.length_a   1.000
_cell.length_b   1.000
_cell.length_c   1.000
_cell.angle_alpha   90.00
_cell.angle_beta   90.00
_cell.angle_gamma   90.00
#
_symmetry.space_group_name_H-M   'P 1'
#
loop_
_entity.id
_entity.type
_entity.pdbx_description
1 polymer ?
#
loop_
_entity_poly.entity_id
_entity_poly.type
_entity_poly.pdbx_seq_one_letter_code
_entity_poly.pdbx_strand_id
1 'polypeptide(L)'
;FITFGAMCYVHELAQSNLPRSHAFRGSKEYTGQQVAYQLGLQMNDVRGGINNSTVRRFLMPVAECEYTLNSLLDELSRDIWPQSGPARRQCRCTGTALNVALGMLEATFAQ
;
A
#
# COMPACT_ATOMS: atom_id res chain seq x y z
N PHE A 1 4.90 3.42 1.85
CA PHE A 1 5.37 2.33 2.77
C PHE A 1 4.35 1.19 2.72
N ILE A 2 4.76 -0.08 2.87
CA ILE A 2 3.85 -1.25 2.81
C ILE A 2 4.10 -2.17 4.01
N THR A 3 3.04 -2.59 4.69
CA THR A 3 3.07 -3.63 5.74
C THR A 3 2.12 -4.76 5.39
N PHE A 4 2.42 -6.00 5.82
CA PHE A 4 1.59 -7.15 5.47
C PHE A 4 1.60 -8.28 6.50
N GLY A 5 0.50 -9.03 6.53
CA GLY A 5 0.24 -10.20 7.35
C GLY A 5 -0.83 -11.06 6.66
N ALA A 6 -2.01 -11.22 7.28
CA ALA A 6 -3.20 -11.75 6.62
C ALA A 6 -3.78 -10.79 5.56
N MET A 7 -3.55 -9.48 5.74
CA MET A 7 -3.90 -8.39 4.81
C MET A 7 -2.63 -7.63 4.38
N CYS A 8 -2.71 -6.88 3.29
CA CYS A 8 -1.64 -5.99 2.83
C CYS A 8 -2.11 -4.54 2.96
N TYR A 9 -1.29 -3.66 3.53
CA TYR A 9 -1.60 -2.25 3.76
C TYR A 9 -0.61 -1.34 3.02
N VAL A 10 -1.11 -0.45 2.18
CA VAL A 10 -0.32 0.60 1.51
C VAL A 10 -0.55 1.92 2.24
N HIS A 11 0.49 2.45 2.89
CA HIS A 11 0.41 3.62 3.76
C HIS A 11 0.71 4.91 2.98
N GLU A 12 -0.13 5.93 3.19
CA GLU A 12 0.13 7.30 2.73
C GLU A 12 1.24 7.92 3.59
N LEU A 13 2.27 8.46 2.95
CA LEU A 13 3.42 9.13 3.56
C LEU A 13 3.26 10.65 3.60
N ALA A 14 2.39 11.22 2.75
CA ALA A 14 2.15 12.66 2.73
C ALA A 14 1.56 13.13 4.06
N GLN A 15 2.18 14.18 4.63
CA GLN A 15 1.81 14.70 5.94
C GLN A 15 0.33 15.11 5.98
N SER A 16 -0.42 14.53 6.91
CA SER A 16 -1.82 14.86 7.14
C SER A 16 -2.20 14.58 8.60
N ASN A 17 -3.28 15.22 9.06
CA ASN A 17 -3.71 15.15 10.47
C ASN A 17 -4.22 13.76 10.91
N LEU A 18 -4.36 12.81 9.99
CA LEU A 18 -4.85 11.46 10.25
C LEU A 18 -4.10 10.46 9.36
N PRO A 19 -3.33 9.50 9.90
CA PRO A 19 -2.66 8.49 9.08
C PRO A 19 -3.70 7.68 8.29
N ARG A 20 -3.42 7.43 7.00
CA ARG A 20 -4.31 6.67 6.10
C ARG A 20 -3.56 5.56 5.40
N SER A 21 -4.23 4.41 5.31
CA SER A 21 -3.67 3.22 4.68
C SER A 21 -4.75 2.49 3.88
N HIS A 22 -4.40 2.01 2.69
CA HIS A 22 -5.28 1.30 1.78
C HIS A 22 -5.14 -0.21 2.02
N ALA A 23 -6.23 -0.88 2.37
CA ALA A 23 -6.23 -2.30 2.76
C ALA A 23 -6.60 -3.21 1.59
N PHE A 24 -5.67 -4.10 1.23
CA PHE A 24 -5.81 -5.11 0.20
C PHE A 24 -5.99 -6.49 0.85
N ARG A 25 -6.97 -7.26 0.35
CA ARG A 25 -7.29 -8.59 0.85
C ARG A 25 -6.17 -9.57 0.48
N GLY A 26 -5.43 -10.05 1.46
CA GLY A 26 -4.26 -10.92 1.24
C GLY A 26 -4.55 -12.30 0.64
N SER A 27 -5.82 -12.68 0.51
CA SER A 27 -6.26 -13.90 -0.18
C SER A 27 -6.80 -13.64 -1.59
N LYS A 28 -6.62 -12.44 -2.13
CA LYS A 28 -7.06 -12.03 -3.47
C LYS A 28 -5.84 -11.60 -4.29
N GLU A 29 -5.82 -12.00 -5.55
CA GLU A 29 -4.92 -11.46 -6.57
C GLU A 29 -5.54 -10.22 -7.22
N TYR A 30 -4.71 -9.23 -7.53
CA TYR A 30 -5.12 -7.93 -8.05
C TYR A 30 -4.34 -7.65 -9.34
N THR A 31 -4.99 -7.11 -10.37
CA THR A 31 -4.25 -6.60 -11.54
C THR A 31 -3.66 -5.22 -11.25
N GLY A 32 -2.60 -4.81 -11.96
CA GLY A 32 -2.03 -3.47 -11.82
C GLY A 32 -3.07 -2.34 -11.96
N GLN A 33 -4.01 -2.50 -12.89
CA GLN A 33 -5.16 -1.59 -13.05
C GLN A 33 -6.07 -1.54 -11.79
N GLN A 34 -6.35 -2.68 -11.15
CA GLN A 34 -7.13 -2.70 -9.90
C GLN A 34 -6.39 -2.01 -8.75
N VAL A 35 -5.06 -2.16 -8.67
CA VAL A 35 -4.21 -1.46 -7.69
C VAL A 35 -4.21 0.04 -7.96
N ALA A 36 -3.97 0.46 -9.20
CA ALA A 36 -3.97 1.86 -9.63
C ALA A 36 -5.31 2.55 -9.33
N TYR A 37 -6.43 1.86 -9.61
CA TYR A 37 -7.77 2.34 -9.30
C TYR A 37 -8.00 2.50 -7.79
N GLN A 38 -7.68 1.48 -6.99
CA GLN A 38 -7.89 1.52 -5.53
C GLN A 38 -7.03 2.58 -4.83
N LEU A 39 -5.80 2.83 -5.31
CA LEU A 39 -4.92 3.88 -4.78
C LEU A 39 -5.24 5.29 -5.33
N GLY A 40 -6.14 5.39 -6.32
CA GLY A 40 -6.49 6.66 -6.99
C GLY A 40 -5.39 7.23 -7.89
N LEU A 41 -4.48 6.38 -8.37
CA LEU A 41 -3.35 6.75 -9.23
C LEU A 41 -3.77 7.02 -10.68
N GLN A 42 -4.80 6.30 -11.14
CA GLN A 42 -5.38 6.45 -12.49
C GLN A 42 -6.38 7.63 -12.53
N MET A 43 -6.22 8.53 -13.50
CA MET A 43 -7.28 9.50 -13.84
C MET A 43 -8.44 8.81 -14.57
N ASN A 44 -9.66 9.20 -14.23
CA ASN A 44 -10.89 8.81 -14.96
C ASN A 44 -11.07 9.62 -16.28
N ASP A 45 -10.03 10.32 -16.73
CA ASP A 45 -10.06 11.15 -17.93
C ASP A 45 -9.67 10.32 -19.17
N VAL A 46 -10.30 10.63 -20.30
CA VAL A 46 -10.19 9.93 -21.61
C VAL A 46 -8.74 9.92 -22.15
N ARG A 47 -7.87 10.75 -21.56
CA ARG A 47 -6.45 10.89 -21.90
C ARG A 47 -5.49 9.98 -21.12
N GLY A 48 -5.98 9.16 -20.18
CA GLY A 48 -5.19 8.09 -19.56
C GLY A 48 -3.96 8.52 -18.74
N GLY A 49 -3.95 9.73 -18.18
CA GLY A 49 -2.80 10.27 -17.44
C GLY A 49 -2.67 9.76 -16.01
N ILE A 50 -1.42 9.65 -15.53
CA ILE A 50 -1.09 9.41 -14.11
C ILE A 50 -1.35 10.70 -13.32
N ASN A 51 -2.09 10.62 -12.21
CA ASN A 51 -2.20 11.77 -11.31
C ASN A 51 -0.95 11.90 -10.42
N ASN A 52 0.02 12.70 -10.86
CA ASN A 52 1.26 13.00 -10.13
C ASN A 52 1.02 13.52 -8.68
N SER A 53 -0.08 14.22 -8.42
CA SER A 53 -0.45 14.64 -7.06
C SER A 53 -0.87 13.47 -6.16
N THR A 54 -1.49 12.42 -6.73
CA THR A 54 -1.77 11.18 -6.00
C THR A 54 -0.49 10.40 -5.73
N VAL A 55 0.44 10.35 -6.69
CA VAL A 55 1.73 9.62 -6.56
C VAL A 55 2.50 10.09 -5.32
N ARG A 56 2.57 11.42 -5.11
CA ARG A 56 3.23 12.02 -3.93
C ARG A 56 2.63 11.62 -2.58
N ARG A 57 1.44 11.00 -2.54
CA ARG A 57 0.89 10.41 -1.31
C ARG A 57 1.61 9.13 -0.90
N PHE A 58 2.20 8.39 -1.82
CA PHE A 58 2.80 7.07 -1.56
C PHE A 58 4.32 7.04 -1.79
N LEU A 59 4.82 7.86 -2.72
CA LEU A 59 6.23 7.98 -3.09
C LEU A 59 6.65 9.46 -2.99
N MET A 60 7.58 9.77 -2.09
CA MET A 60 8.10 11.12 -1.88
C MET A 60 9.54 11.06 -1.35
N PRO A 61 10.33 12.15 -1.48
CA PRO A 61 11.69 12.21 -0.95
C PRO A 61 11.73 11.93 0.55
N VAL A 62 12.75 11.21 1.03
CA VAL A 62 12.87 10.81 2.44
C VAL A 62 12.84 12.01 3.39
N ALA A 63 13.46 13.13 3.01
CA ALA A 63 13.46 14.38 3.78
C ALA A 63 12.07 15.03 3.92
N GLU A 64 11.10 14.70 3.05
CA GLU A 64 9.72 15.20 3.14
C GLU A 64 8.82 14.29 4.01
N CYS A 65 9.22 13.04 4.27
CA CYS A 65 8.38 12.05 4.99
C CYS A 65 9.02 11.43 6.24
N GLU A 66 10.23 11.83 6.62
CA GLU A 66 11.00 11.28 7.74
C GLU A 66 10.18 11.12 9.02
N TYR A 67 9.47 12.17 9.45
CA TYR A 67 8.62 12.13 10.64
C TYR A 67 7.51 11.07 10.52
N THR A 68 6.73 11.10 9.44
CA THR A 68 5.63 10.16 9.20
C THR A 68 6.13 8.72 9.10
N LEU A 69 7.29 8.51 8.46
CA LEU A 69 7.90 7.19 8.32
C LEU A 69 8.36 6.64 9.67
N ASN A 70 9.02 7.45 10.50
CA ASN A 70 9.45 7.03 11.83
C ASN A 70 8.25 6.71 12.73
N SER A 71 7.19 7.55 12.74
CA SER A 71 5.95 7.26 13.48
C SER A 71 5.31 5.92 13.06
N LEU A 72 5.26 5.63 11.75
CA LEU A 72 4.74 4.37 11.22
C LEU A 72 5.61 3.14 11.58
N LEU A 73 6.90 3.34 11.86
CA LEU A 73 7.81 2.28 12.31
C LEU A 73 7.68 2.04 13.83
N ASP A 74 7.56 3.10 14.63
CA ASP A 74 7.39 3.02 16.08
C ASP A 74 6.03 2.43 16.49
N GLU A 75 4.97 2.73 15.74
CA GLU A 75 3.63 2.17 15.94
C GLU A 75 3.46 0.73 15.40
N LEU A 76 4.49 0.16 14.75
CA LEU A 76 4.39 -1.12 14.08
C LEU A 76 4.24 -2.29 15.07
N SER A 77 3.06 -2.90 15.08
CA SER A 77 2.71 -4.04 15.92
C SER A 77 2.59 -5.34 15.13
N ARG A 78 2.54 -6.48 15.84
CA ARG A 78 2.27 -7.80 15.22
C ARG A 78 0.86 -7.82 14.65
N ASP A 79 0.68 -8.54 13.54
CA ASP A 79 -0.65 -8.74 12.93
C ASP A 79 -1.66 -9.26 13.96
N ILE A 80 -2.78 -8.55 14.07
CA ILE A 80 -3.88 -8.80 14.99
C ILE A 80 -4.77 -9.97 14.56
N TRP A 81 -4.67 -10.43 13.30
CA TRP A 81 -5.52 -11.52 12.82
C TRP A 81 -5.19 -12.84 13.52
N PRO A 82 -6.18 -13.49 14.16
CA PRO A 82 -5.94 -14.70 14.94
C PRO A 82 -5.48 -15.86 14.06
N GLN A 83 -4.49 -16.60 14.55
CA GLN A 83 -4.07 -17.84 13.92
C GLN A 83 -5.22 -18.85 13.92
N SER A 84 -5.47 -19.52 12.79
CA SER A 84 -6.52 -20.53 12.64
C SER A 84 -6.17 -21.85 13.37
N GLY A 85 -6.17 -21.81 14.71
CA GLY A 85 -5.89 -22.93 15.60
C GLY A 85 -4.42 -23.03 16.05
N PRO A 86 -4.15 -23.77 17.14
CA PRO A 86 -2.84 -23.75 17.83
C PRO A 86 -1.67 -24.26 16.97
N ALA A 87 -1.91 -25.12 15.97
CA ALA A 87 -0.86 -25.78 15.19
C ALA A 87 -0.59 -25.19 13.77
N ARG A 88 -1.33 -24.17 13.31
CA ARG A 88 -1.43 -23.88 11.86
C ARG A 88 -0.43 -22.89 11.24
N ARG A 89 0.30 -22.09 12.04
CA ARG A 89 1.05 -20.88 11.60
C ARG A 89 0.14 -19.73 11.12
N GLN A 90 0.68 -18.50 11.12
CA GLN A 90 -0.02 -17.28 10.70
C GLN A 90 -0.23 -17.21 9.18
N CYS A 91 -1.36 -16.62 8.76
CA CYS A 91 -1.61 -16.27 7.36
C CYS A 91 -0.64 -15.16 6.91
N ARG A 92 -0.01 -15.32 5.74
CA ARG A 92 0.97 -14.36 5.21
C ARG A 92 0.80 -14.16 3.71
N CYS A 93 0.39 -12.97 3.30
CA CYS A 93 0.08 -12.62 1.91
C CYS A 93 1.28 -12.04 1.13
N THR A 94 2.47 -12.62 1.27
CA THR A 94 3.71 -12.09 0.63
C THR A 94 3.55 -11.88 -0.88
N GLY A 95 2.90 -12.82 -1.58
CA GLY A 95 2.62 -12.69 -3.02
C GLY A 95 1.75 -11.49 -3.36
N THR A 96 0.61 -11.31 -2.67
CA THR A 96 -0.25 -10.13 -2.83
C THR A 96 0.49 -8.84 -2.48
N ALA A 97 1.32 -8.83 -1.43
CA ALA A 97 2.08 -7.64 -1.05
C ALA A 97 3.10 -7.22 -2.12
N LEU A 98 3.85 -8.17 -2.69
CA LEU A 98 4.75 -7.92 -3.82
C LEU A 98 3.99 -7.46 -5.07
N ASN A 99 2.88 -8.12 -5.39
CA ASN A 99 2.04 -7.78 -6.54
C ASN A 99 1.40 -6.39 -6.42
N VAL A 100 0.96 -5.98 -5.22
CA VAL A 100 0.47 -4.62 -4.95
C VAL A 100 1.62 -3.60 -5.04
N ALA A 101 2.82 -3.93 -4.56
CA ALA A 101 3.99 -3.07 -4.70
C ALA A 101 4.39 -2.86 -6.17
N LEU A 102 4.41 -3.94 -6.98
CA LEU A 102 4.66 -3.89 -8.42
C LEU A 102 3.60 -3.07 -9.16
N GLY A 103 2.31 -3.40 -8.98
CA GLY A 103 1.22 -2.67 -9.63
C GLY A 103 1.13 -1.18 -9.25
N MET A 104 1.56 -0.82 -8.03
CA MET A 104 1.73 0.58 -7.63
C MET A 104 2.89 1.23 -8.40
N LEU A 105 4.06 0.59 -8.44
CA LEU A 105 5.24 1.14 -9.13
C LEU A 105 5.01 1.28 -10.64
N GLU A 106 4.44 0.25 -11.28
CA GLU A 106 4.01 0.29 -12.70
C GLU A 106 3.09 1.49 -12.94
N ALA A 107 2.04 1.68 -12.13
CA ALA A 107 1.12 2.80 -12.26
C ALA A 107 1.75 4.19 -11.97
N THR A 108 2.96 4.25 -11.42
CA THR A 108 3.69 5.51 -11.16
C THR A 108 4.80 5.79 -12.16
N PHE A 109 5.36 4.77 -12.81
CA PHE A 109 6.54 4.87 -13.68
C PHE A 109 6.32 4.40 -15.13
N ALA A 110 5.17 3.81 -15.46
CA ALA A 110 4.82 3.50 -16.85
C ALA A 110 4.70 4.80 -17.67
N GLN A 111 5.62 4.97 -18.62
CA GLN A 111 5.59 5.97 -19.69
C GLN A 111 5.20 5.32 -21.02
#